data_AF-A0A2I7N7J0-F1
#
_entry.id   AF-A0A2I7N7J0-F1
#
_cell.length_a   1.000
_cell.length_b   1.000
_cell.length_c   1.000
_cell.angle_alpha   90.00
_cell.angle_beta   90.00
_cell.angle_gamma   90.00
#
_symmetry.space_group_name_H-M   'P 1'
#
loop_
_entity.id
_entity.type
_entity.pdbx_description
1 polymer ?
#
loop_
_entity_poly.entity_id
_entity_poly.type
_entity_poly.pdbx_seq_one_letter_code
_entity_poly.pdbx_strand_id
1 'polypeptide(L)'
;MKKLFWLLFIFILVVVIATLGQLLSGNVVIYLDEYKVSFSLNLLIAGWIITLLGVVVAWKAIKSTFMLPQSIAAFFIRRRLARVDKMLTQTLADYLSGNYLKSAKIAAKLAQLNISAERQSLCLILAIDAAIRVNNLSNVNKMIDKLNESANLNINQAQKIIRAKSATLNQQYLHAITLLKEVIQFDSKNIAAYQLLLENYIYANDKENAEECLKWLKKRKIFPLYLNEFYQRFGVIN
;
A
#
# COMPACT_ATOMS: atom_id res chain seq x y z
N MET A 1 -19.81 -29.35 -10.35
CA MET A 1 -21.26 -29.39 -10.68
C MET A 1 -21.62 -28.78 -12.03
N LYS A 2 -21.26 -27.52 -12.36
CA LYS A 2 -21.73 -26.85 -13.60
C LYS A 2 -21.26 -27.46 -14.94
N LYS A 3 -20.05 -28.05 -15.01
CA LYS A 3 -19.54 -28.67 -16.25
C LYS A 3 -20.28 -29.97 -16.60
N LEU A 4 -20.66 -30.76 -15.59
CA LEU A 4 -21.34 -32.05 -15.80
C LEU A 4 -22.78 -31.84 -16.29
N PHE A 5 -23.49 -30.86 -15.73
CA PHE A 5 -24.83 -30.48 -16.19
C PHE A 5 -24.86 -29.98 -17.64
N TRP A 6 -23.82 -29.28 -18.06
CA TRP A 6 -23.75 -28.80 -19.44
C TRP A 6 -23.44 -29.94 -20.42
N LEU A 7 -22.55 -30.88 -20.05
CA LEU A 7 -22.33 -32.07 -20.87
C LEU A 7 -23.62 -32.89 -21.04
N LEU A 8 -24.40 -33.03 -19.97
CA LEU A 8 -25.72 -33.66 -20.00
C LEU A 8 -26.70 -32.92 -20.92
N PHE A 9 -26.73 -31.59 -20.85
CA PHE A 9 -27.60 -30.77 -21.71
C PHE A 9 -27.24 -30.89 -23.19
N ILE A 10 -25.94 -30.92 -23.54
CA ILE A 10 -25.50 -31.15 -24.92
C ILE A 10 -25.89 -32.54 -25.39
N PHE A 11 -25.74 -33.55 -24.55
CA PHE A 11 -26.12 -34.93 -24.89
C PHE A 11 -27.62 -35.04 -25.19
N ILE A 12 -28.47 -34.44 -24.33
CA ILE A 12 -29.92 -34.40 -24.54
C ILE A 12 -30.26 -33.65 -25.83
N LEU A 13 -29.61 -32.51 -26.08
CA LEU A 13 -29.83 -31.73 -27.30
C LEU A 13 -29.52 -32.56 -28.56
N VAL A 14 -28.39 -33.27 -28.57
CA VAL A 14 -27.99 -34.15 -29.68
C VAL A 14 -29.01 -35.27 -29.91
N VAL A 15 -29.49 -35.91 -28.84
CA VAL A 15 -30.48 -36.99 -28.94
C VAL A 15 -31.81 -36.49 -29.51
N VAL A 16 -32.29 -35.33 -29.05
CA VAL A 16 -33.52 -34.71 -29.57
C VAL A 16 -33.39 -34.35 -31.06
N ILE A 17 -32.23 -33.82 -31.45
CA ILE A 17 -31.95 -33.48 -32.86
C ILE A 17 -31.89 -34.75 -33.74
N ALA A 18 -31.27 -35.81 -33.24
CA ALA A 18 -31.18 -37.09 -33.95
C ALA A 18 -32.56 -37.73 -34.17
N THR A 19 -33.47 -37.64 -33.20
CA THR A 19 -34.82 -38.18 -33.32
C THR A 19 -35.72 -37.34 -34.22
N LEU A 20 -35.60 -36.00 -34.20
CA LEU A 20 -36.32 -35.10 -35.11
C LEU A 20 -35.87 -35.25 -36.58
N GLY A 21 -34.59 -35.57 -36.82
CA GLY A 21 -34.07 -35.82 -38.17
C GLY A 21 -34.65 -37.07 -38.84
N GLN A 22 -35.06 -38.08 -38.07
CA GLN A 22 -35.66 -39.31 -38.64
C GLN A 22 -37.05 -39.06 -39.26
N LEU A 23 -37.72 -37.95 -38.92
CA LEU A 23 -39.08 -37.63 -39.36
C LEU A 23 -39.14 -36.82 -40.67
N LEU A 24 -38.02 -36.25 -41.15
CA LEU A 24 -38.00 -35.41 -42.35
C LEU A 24 -37.22 -36.08 -43.49
N SER A 25 -37.91 -36.85 -44.32
CA SER A 25 -37.40 -37.40 -45.58
C SER A 25 -37.39 -36.36 -46.70
N GLY A 26 -36.65 -35.25 -46.53
CA GLY A 26 -36.42 -34.23 -47.54
C GLY A 26 -35.01 -34.34 -48.13
N ASN A 27 -34.87 -34.37 -49.46
CA ASN A 27 -33.57 -34.32 -50.14
C ASN A 27 -33.29 -32.90 -50.63
N VAL A 28 -32.09 -32.38 -50.38
CA VAL A 28 -31.62 -31.09 -50.93
C VAL A 28 -30.58 -31.39 -52.00
N VAL A 29 -30.88 -31.02 -53.24
CA VAL A 29 -29.96 -31.17 -54.37
C VAL A 29 -29.38 -29.80 -54.66
N ILE A 30 -28.08 -29.65 -54.47
CA ILE A 30 -27.33 -28.45 -54.85
C ILE A 30 -26.76 -28.71 -56.25
N TYR A 31 -27.17 -27.91 -57.24
CA TYR A 31 -26.66 -28.01 -58.60
C TYR A 31 -25.42 -27.12 -58.76
N LEU A 32 -24.25 -27.74 -58.89
CA LEU A 32 -22.99 -27.10 -59.25
C LEU A 32 -22.56 -27.69 -60.60
N ASP A 33 -22.92 -26.98 -61.66
CA ASP A 33 -22.65 -27.17 -63.10
C ASP A 33 -22.58 -28.62 -63.65
N GLU A 34 -21.65 -29.48 -63.22
CA GLU A 34 -21.53 -30.87 -63.68
C GLU A 34 -21.45 -31.95 -62.57
N TYR A 35 -21.55 -31.59 -61.29
CA TYR A 35 -21.53 -32.55 -60.17
C TYR A 35 -22.85 -32.54 -59.40
N LYS A 36 -23.62 -33.63 -59.52
CA LYS A 36 -24.82 -33.87 -58.71
C LYS A 36 -24.42 -34.49 -57.38
N VAL A 37 -24.27 -33.67 -56.34
CA VAL A 37 -24.08 -34.17 -54.97
C VAL A 37 -25.41 -34.06 -54.21
N SER A 38 -26.14 -35.17 -54.14
CA SER A 38 -27.37 -35.27 -53.36
C SER A 38 -27.06 -35.39 -51.88
N PHE A 39 -27.24 -34.32 -51.12
CA PHE A 39 -27.14 -34.34 -49.68
C PHE A 39 -28.54 -34.50 -49.07
N SER A 40 -28.71 -35.46 -48.16
CA SER A 40 -29.93 -35.53 -47.36
C SER A 40 -30.05 -34.22 -46.56
N LEU A 41 -31.26 -33.63 -46.48
CA LEU A 41 -31.52 -32.41 -45.69
C LEU A 41 -31.03 -32.58 -44.25
N ASN A 42 -31.08 -33.82 -43.75
CA ASN A 42 -30.60 -34.22 -42.44
C ASN A 42 -29.10 -33.97 -42.26
N LEU A 43 -28.28 -34.18 -43.31
CA LEU A 43 -26.84 -33.96 -43.24
C LEU A 43 -26.50 -32.47 -43.19
N LEU A 44 -27.26 -31.64 -43.91
CA LEU A 44 -27.09 -30.19 -43.92
C LEU A 44 -27.48 -29.59 -42.56
N ILE A 45 -28.62 -30.02 -42.01
CA ILE A 45 -29.08 -29.61 -40.68
C ILE A 45 -28.09 -30.08 -39.59
N ALA A 46 -27.63 -31.33 -39.64
CA ALA A 46 -26.63 -31.83 -38.69
C ALA A 46 -25.31 -31.06 -38.77
N GLY A 47 -24.81 -30.79 -39.99
CA GLY A 47 -23.60 -30.01 -40.21
C GLY A 47 -23.71 -28.57 -39.69
N TRP A 48 -24.85 -27.92 -39.89
CA TRP A 48 -25.15 -26.60 -39.34
C TRP A 48 -25.11 -26.59 -37.81
N ILE A 49 -25.75 -27.57 -37.18
CA ILE A 49 -25.80 -27.70 -35.72
C ILE A 49 -24.40 -27.94 -35.14
N ILE A 50 -23.62 -28.83 -35.76
CA ILE A 50 -22.24 -29.12 -35.34
C ILE A 50 -21.37 -27.87 -35.46
N THR A 51 -21.50 -27.11 -36.55
CA THR A 51 -20.76 -25.87 -36.77
C THR A 51 -21.12 -24.82 -35.72
N LEU A 52 -22.41 -24.63 -35.44
CA LEU A 52 -22.87 -23.71 -34.41
C LEU A 52 -22.33 -24.10 -33.03
N LEU A 53 -22.35 -25.40 -32.70
CA LEU A 53 -21.79 -25.91 -31.45
C LEU A 53 -20.29 -25.64 -31.36
N GLY A 54 -19.55 -25.89 -32.44
CA GLY A 54 -18.12 -25.63 -32.56
C GLY A 54 -17.78 -24.15 -32.32
N VAL A 55 -18.53 -23.24 -32.94
CA VAL A 55 -18.35 -21.78 -32.78
C VAL A 55 -18.62 -21.37 -31.32
N VAL A 56 -19.67 -21.87 -30.68
CA VAL A 56 -19.97 -21.54 -29.28
C VAL A 56 -18.88 -22.06 -28.33
N VAL A 57 -18.34 -23.26 -28.57
CA VAL A 57 -17.24 -23.83 -27.77
C VAL A 57 -15.95 -23.02 -27.97
N ALA A 58 -15.60 -22.70 -29.22
CA ALA A 58 -14.43 -21.88 -29.55
C ALA A 58 -14.54 -20.48 -28.92
N TRP A 59 -15.72 -19.84 -29.01
CA TRP A 59 -15.96 -18.53 -28.41
C TRP A 59 -15.85 -18.57 -26.88
N LYS A 60 -16.34 -19.64 -26.24
CA LYS A 60 -16.17 -19.83 -24.80
C LYS A 60 -14.75 -20.15 -24.39
N ALA A 61 -13.97 -20.86 -25.20
CA ALA A 61 -12.55 -21.09 -24.96
C ALA A 61 -11.76 -19.78 -25.05
N ILE A 62 -11.99 -18.98 -26.10
CA ILE A 62 -11.41 -17.64 -26.26
C ILE A 62 -11.81 -16.75 -25.07
N LYS A 63 -13.09 -16.72 -24.71
CA LYS A 63 -13.57 -15.94 -23.56
C LYS A 63 -12.98 -16.44 -22.23
N SER A 64 -12.77 -17.74 -22.04
CA SER A 64 -12.12 -18.28 -20.83
C SER A 64 -10.64 -17.93 -20.76
N THR A 65 -9.95 -17.89 -21.90
CA THR A 65 -8.56 -17.44 -21.99
C THR A 65 -8.43 -15.94 -21.75
N PHE A 66 -9.43 -15.15 -22.16
CA PHE A 66 -9.43 -13.68 -22.01
C PHE A 66 -10.18 -13.14 -20.77
N MET A 67 -10.96 -13.94 -20.02
CA MET A 67 -11.74 -13.48 -18.84
C MET A 67 -11.06 -13.71 -17.48
N LEU A 68 -9.80 -14.13 -17.46
CA LEU A 68 -8.98 -14.13 -16.25
C LEU A 68 -8.51 -12.74 -15.73
N PRO A 69 -8.52 -11.59 -16.44
CA PRO A 69 -7.83 -10.41 -15.91
C PRO A 69 -8.62 -9.64 -14.84
N GLN A 70 -9.96 -9.67 -14.83
CA GLN A 70 -10.76 -8.75 -13.99
C GLN A 70 -10.99 -9.25 -12.56
N SER A 71 -11.21 -10.56 -12.35
CA SER A 71 -11.35 -11.13 -11.01
C SER A 71 -10.02 -11.32 -10.28
N ILE A 72 -8.89 -11.37 -11.00
CA ILE A 72 -7.56 -11.45 -10.38
C ILE A 72 -7.03 -10.05 -9.99
N ALA A 73 -7.55 -8.96 -10.56
CA ALA A 73 -7.13 -7.61 -10.18
C ALA A 73 -7.30 -7.36 -8.66
N ALA A 74 -8.42 -7.76 -8.07
CA ALA A 74 -8.65 -7.67 -6.63
C ALA A 74 -7.69 -8.57 -5.82
N PHE A 75 -7.36 -9.75 -6.33
CA PHE A 75 -6.38 -10.66 -5.70
C PHE A 75 -4.96 -10.11 -5.76
N PHE A 76 -4.55 -9.50 -6.88
CA PHE A 76 -3.24 -8.87 -7.03
C PHE A 76 -3.10 -7.62 -6.15
N ILE A 77 -4.14 -6.80 -6.03
CA ILE A 77 -4.15 -5.64 -5.13
C ILE A 77 -3.98 -6.12 -3.68
N ARG A 78 -4.76 -7.12 -3.24
CA ARG A 78 -4.63 -7.72 -1.90
C ARG A 78 -3.23 -8.29 -1.66
N ARG A 79 -2.66 -9.00 -2.63
CA ARG A 79 -1.30 -9.57 -2.53
C ARG A 79 -0.21 -8.50 -2.56
N ARG A 80 -0.43 -7.34 -3.19
CA ARG A 80 0.50 -6.20 -3.16
C ARG A 80 0.46 -5.52 -1.79
N LEU A 81 -0.72 -5.25 -1.24
CA LEU A 81 -0.88 -4.69 0.09
C LEU A 81 -0.28 -5.60 1.18
N ALA A 82 -0.55 -6.90 1.13
CA ALA A 82 0.04 -7.86 2.06
C ALA A 82 1.58 -7.90 1.99
N ARG A 83 2.17 -7.71 0.80
CA ARG A 83 3.62 -7.60 0.65
C ARG A 83 4.17 -6.31 1.27
N VAL A 84 3.48 -5.18 1.08
CA VAL A 84 3.84 -3.90 1.72
C VAL A 84 3.78 -4.03 3.23
N ASP A 85 2.70 -4.59 3.77
CA ASP A 85 2.53 -4.75 5.22
C ASP A 85 3.62 -5.68 5.81
N LYS A 86 3.96 -6.77 5.12
CA LYS A 86 5.08 -7.65 5.51
C LYS A 86 6.44 -6.93 5.48
N MET A 87 6.69 -6.10 4.47
CA MET A 87 7.92 -5.32 4.41
C MET A 87 7.95 -4.23 5.49
N LEU A 88 6.82 -3.61 5.79
CA LEU A 88 6.71 -2.59 6.84
C LEU A 88 6.98 -3.18 8.22
N THR A 89 6.42 -4.36 8.54
CA THR A 89 6.70 -5.03 9.82
C THR A 89 8.17 -5.43 9.95
N GLN A 90 8.80 -5.92 8.88
CA GLN A 90 10.24 -6.19 8.86
C GLN A 90 11.07 -4.91 9.04
N THR A 91 10.66 -3.81 8.40
CA THR A 91 11.34 -2.51 8.53
C THR A 91 11.24 -1.95 9.95
N LEU A 92 10.08 -2.12 10.59
CA LEU A 92 9.87 -1.76 12.00
C LEU A 92 10.73 -2.62 12.92
N ALA A 93 10.83 -3.94 12.66
CA ALA A 93 11.73 -4.80 13.41
C ALA A 93 13.19 -4.38 13.27
N ASP A 94 13.65 -4.07 12.04
CA ASP A 94 14.99 -3.54 11.78
C ASP A 94 15.21 -2.18 12.48
N TYR A 95 14.21 -1.30 12.51
CA TYR A 95 14.28 -0.01 13.20
C TYR A 95 14.44 -0.19 14.72
N LEU A 96 13.61 -1.06 15.32
CA LEU A 96 13.65 -1.33 16.75
C LEU A 96 14.92 -2.09 17.16
N SER A 97 15.49 -2.90 16.26
CA SER A 97 16.75 -3.59 16.49
C SER A 97 17.98 -2.69 16.31
N GLY A 98 17.81 -1.40 15.99
CA GLY A 98 18.92 -0.45 15.79
C GLY A 98 19.53 -0.43 14.38
N ASN A 99 19.00 -1.19 13.43
CA ASN A 99 19.46 -1.22 12.04
C ASN A 99 18.91 -0.02 11.24
N TYR A 100 19.19 1.20 11.69
CA TYR A 100 18.60 2.44 11.18
C TYR A 100 18.92 2.70 9.70
N LEU A 101 20.13 2.39 9.25
CA LEU A 101 20.54 2.56 7.84
C LEU A 101 19.68 1.72 6.87
N LYS A 102 19.40 0.47 7.27
CA LYS A 102 18.57 -0.45 6.48
C LYS A 102 17.11 -0.03 6.54
N SER A 103 16.62 0.27 7.74
CA SER A 103 15.26 0.77 7.96
C SER A 103 14.96 2.01 7.12
N ALA A 104 15.81 3.05 7.19
CA ALA A 104 15.61 4.30 6.46
C ALA A 104 15.49 4.07 4.95
N LYS A 105 16.37 3.25 4.37
CA LYS A 105 16.35 2.91 2.94
C LYS A 105 15.08 2.16 2.54
N ILE A 106 14.65 1.18 3.32
CA ILE A 106 13.47 0.36 3.00
C ILE A 106 12.19 1.19 3.20
N ALA A 107 12.07 1.94 4.29
CA ALA A 107 10.95 2.83 4.56
C ALA A 107 10.78 3.90 3.46
N ALA A 108 11.88 4.51 3.00
CA ALA A 108 11.84 5.46 1.89
C ALA A 108 11.39 4.83 0.56
N LYS A 109 11.75 3.55 0.31
CA LYS A 109 11.24 2.80 -0.85
C LYS A 109 9.75 2.48 -0.71
N LEU A 110 9.29 2.10 0.48
CA LEU A 110 7.88 1.81 0.74
C LEU A 110 7.01 3.05 0.52
N ALA A 111 7.49 4.23 0.90
CA ALA A 111 6.81 5.51 0.68
C ALA A 111 6.57 5.84 -0.81
N GLN A 112 7.42 5.34 -1.72
CA GLN A 112 7.29 5.58 -3.18
C GLN A 112 6.31 4.62 -3.85
N LEU A 113 5.83 3.59 -3.15
CA LEU A 113 4.85 2.67 -3.71
C LEU A 113 3.47 3.34 -3.75
N ASN A 114 2.67 3.00 -4.78
CA ASN A 114 1.27 3.42 -4.88
C ASN A 114 0.42 2.77 -3.78
N ILE A 115 0.37 3.42 -2.62
CA ILE A 115 -0.40 3.07 -1.42
C ILE A 115 -1.24 4.32 -1.07
N SER A 116 -2.15 4.22 -0.08
CA SER A 116 -2.85 5.40 0.43
C SER A 116 -1.86 6.48 0.90
N ALA A 117 -2.21 7.75 0.69
CA ALA A 117 -1.38 8.90 1.03
C ALA A 117 -0.98 8.90 2.52
N GLU A 118 -1.89 8.52 3.42
CA GLU A 118 -1.60 8.41 4.86
C GLU A 118 -0.48 7.40 5.16
N ARG A 119 -0.51 6.21 4.54
CA ARG A 119 0.54 5.20 4.73
C ARG A 119 1.86 5.66 4.14
N GLN A 120 1.84 6.37 3.02
CA GLN A 120 3.05 6.96 2.44
C GLN A 120 3.67 7.97 3.41
N SER A 121 2.88 8.89 3.97
CA SER A 121 3.35 9.84 4.98
C SER A 121 3.93 9.16 6.23
N LEU A 122 3.30 8.08 6.73
CA LEU A 122 3.85 7.30 7.85
C LEU A 122 5.18 6.61 7.52
N CYS A 123 5.30 6.04 6.31
CA CYS A 123 6.55 5.45 5.85
C CYS A 123 7.66 6.50 5.71
N LEU A 124 7.33 7.70 5.22
CA LEU A 124 8.28 8.83 5.16
C LEU A 124 8.71 9.27 6.56
N ILE A 125 7.76 9.42 7.49
CA ILE A 125 8.05 9.74 8.90
C ILE A 125 9.02 8.73 9.51
N LEU A 126 8.78 7.42 9.32
CA LEU A 126 9.66 6.36 9.79
C LEU A 126 11.06 6.45 9.15
N ALA A 127 11.11 6.71 7.83
CA ALA A 127 12.37 6.85 7.11
C ALA A 127 13.18 8.06 7.60
N ILE A 128 12.53 9.19 7.84
CA ILE A 128 13.15 10.40 8.35
C ILE A 128 13.67 10.16 9.76
N ASP A 129 12.86 9.62 10.67
CA ASP A 129 13.32 9.38 12.04
C ASP A 129 14.51 8.41 12.10
N ALA A 130 14.48 7.34 11.29
CA ALA A 130 15.63 6.45 11.13
C ALA A 130 16.88 7.17 10.57
N ALA A 131 16.71 8.07 9.60
CA ALA A 131 17.81 8.85 9.04
C ALA A 131 18.37 9.91 10.02
N ILE A 132 17.54 10.49 10.87
CA ILE A 132 17.94 11.41 11.94
C ILE A 132 18.85 10.69 12.94
N ARG A 133 18.52 9.44 13.32
CA ARG A 133 19.36 8.63 14.23
C ARG A 133 20.73 8.28 13.67
N VAL A 134 20.84 8.24 12.34
CA VAL A 134 22.12 8.04 11.62
C VAL A 134 22.87 9.36 11.41
N ASN A 135 22.26 10.50 11.76
CA ASN A 135 22.79 11.84 11.51
C ASN A 135 23.04 12.13 10.01
N ASN A 136 22.18 11.61 9.13
CA ASN A 136 22.29 11.85 7.68
C ASN A 136 21.41 13.02 7.24
N LEU A 137 21.93 14.23 7.43
CA LEU A 137 21.27 15.50 7.12
C LEU A 137 20.74 15.59 5.67
N SER A 138 21.56 15.23 4.68
CA SER A 138 21.18 15.36 3.26
C SER A 138 19.96 14.51 2.90
N ASN A 139 19.90 13.27 3.40
CA ASN A 139 18.76 12.40 3.17
C ASN A 139 17.51 12.87 3.93
N VAL A 140 17.67 13.38 5.15
CA VAL A 140 16.56 13.92 5.95
C VAL A 140 15.88 15.08 5.23
N ASN A 141 16.66 16.07 4.77
CA ASN A 141 16.10 17.26 4.12
C ASN A 141 15.32 16.89 2.83
N LYS A 142 15.88 16.01 1.99
CA LYS A 142 15.19 15.50 0.78
C LYS A 142 13.87 14.80 1.09
N MET A 143 13.76 14.11 2.23
CA MET A 143 12.55 13.40 2.62
C MET A 143 11.52 14.32 3.28
N ILE A 144 11.97 15.36 4.00
CA ILE A 144 11.10 16.40 4.57
C ILE A 144 10.42 17.20 3.46
N ASP A 145 11.14 17.54 2.39
CA ASP A 145 10.55 18.25 1.24
C ASP A 145 9.38 17.45 0.65
N LYS A 146 9.58 16.14 0.43
CA LYS A 146 8.53 15.22 -0.02
C LYS A 146 7.37 15.12 0.96
N LEU A 147 7.66 15.16 2.27
CA LEU A 147 6.62 15.12 3.29
C LEU A 147 5.76 16.39 3.26
N ASN A 148 6.34 17.55 2.94
CA ASN A 148 5.63 18.83 2.84
C ASN A 148 4.65 18.87 1.67
N GLU A 149 4.97 18.20 0.57
CA GLU A 149 4.06 18.05 -0.58
C GLU A 149 2.84 17.17 -0.21
N SER A 150 3.00 16.22 0.71
CA SER A 150 1.94 15.31 1.17
C SER A 150 1.15 15.89 2.37
N ALA A 151 0.31 16.90 2.10
CA ALA A 151 -0.51 17.56 3.13
C ALA A 151 -1.68 16.67 3.60
N ASN A 152 -1.42 15.72 4.52
CA ASN A 152 -2.46 14.89 5.14
C ASN A 152 -2.81 15.38 6.56
N LEU A 153 -4.07 15.80 6.76
CA LEU A 153 -4.58 16.42 7.98
C LEU A 153 -4.52 15.51 9.23
N ASN A 154 -4.65 14.18 9.07
CA ASN A 154 -4.76 13.23 10.19
C ASN A 154 -3.42 12.96 10.90
N ILE A 155 -2.28 13.20 10.26
CA ILE A 155 -0.94 12.88 10.81
C ILE A 155 -0.19 14.17 11.21
N ASN A 156 -0.89 15.30 11.29
CA ASN A 156 -0.30 16.62 11.45
C ASN A 156 0.62 16.73 12.68
N GLN A 157 0.23 16.15 13.83
CA GLN A 157 1.06 16.17 15.05
C GLN A 157 2.38 15.41 14.88
N ALA A 158 2.34 14.18 14.34
CA ALA A 158 3.56 13.40 14.12
C ALA A 158 4.46 14.06 13.07
N GLN A 159 3.88 14.65 12.01
CA GLN A 159 4.62 15.44 11.03
C GLN A 159 5.34 16.61 11.68
N LYS A 160 4.67 17.40 12.53
CA LYS A 160 5.29 18.52 13.26
C LYS A 160 6.44 18.08 14.16
N ILE A 161 6.28 16.96 14.88
CA ILE A 161 7.36 16.42 15.73
C ILE A 161 8.58 16.02 14.87
N ILE A 162 8.37 15.32 13.77
CA ILE A 162 9.47 14.92 12.87
C ILE A 162 10.13 16.15 12.24
N ARG A 163 9.35 17.16 11.84
CA ARG A 163 9.89 18.43 11.35
C ARG A 163 10.73 19.13 12.41
N ALA A 164 10.24 19.20 13.65
CA ALA A 164 11.00 19.74 14.76
C ALA A 164 12.33 18.99 14.97
N LYS A 165 12.32 17.65 14.95
CA LYS A 165 13.54 16.83 15.01
C LYS A 165 14.50 17.08 13.84
N SER A 166 13.99 17.30 12.62
CA SER A 166 14.85 17.66 11.49
C SER A 166 15.44 19.07 11.66
N ALA A 167 14.66 20.01 12.21
CA ALA A 167 15.14 21.36 12.50
C ALA A 167 16.20 21.36 13.61
N THR A 168 16.07 20.52 14.64
CA THR A 168 17.12 20.35 15.66
C THR A 168 18.42 19.85 15.04
N LEU A 169 18.33 18.86 14.16
CA LEU A 169 19.48 18.32 13.43
C LEU A 169 20.16 19.38 12.56
N ASN A 170 19.36 20.24 11.91
CA ASN A 170 19.82 21.37 11.10
C ASN A 170 20.26 22.59 11.93
N GLN A 171 20.35 22.49 13.26
CA GLN A 171 20.69 23.59 14.19
C GLN A 171 19.71 24.79 14.16
N GLN A 172 18.49 24.57 13.68
CA GLN A 172 17.42 25.58 13.63
C GLN A 172 16.54 25.50 14.89
N TYR A 173 17.14 25.72 16.06
CA TYR A 173 16.50 25.50 17.36
C TYR A 173 15.24 26.35 17.57
N LEU A 174 15.26 27.63 17.16
CA LEU A 174 14.09 28.52 17.28
C LEU A 174 12.89 28.01 16.47
N HIS A 175 13.14 27.53 15.25
CA HIS A 175 12.09 26.96 14.40
C HIS A 175 11.54 25.64 14.96
N ALA A 176 12.41 24.81 15.55
CA ALA A 176 11.97 23.61 16.25
C ALA A 176 11.06 23.95 17.44
N ILE A 177 11.42 24.95 18.23
CA ILE A 177 10.63 25.41 19.39
C ILE A 177 9.26 25.90 18.97
N THR A 178 9.14 26.70 17.89
CA THR A 178 7.83 27.19 17.42
C THR A 178 6.92 26.03 17.03
N LEU A 179 7.45 25.06 16.27
CA LEU A 179 6.68 23.88 15.85
C LEU A 179 6.24 23.03 17.06
N LEU A 180 7.10 22.88 18.07
CA LEU A 180 6.79 22.10 19.27
C LEU A 180 5.76 22.81 20.17
N LYS A 181 5.82 24.14 20.29
CA LYS A 181 4.81 24.93 21.01
C LYS A 181 3.42 24.76 20.38
N GLU A 182 3.33 24.77 19.06
CA GLU A 182 2.07 24.47 18.37
C GLU A 182 1.56 23.07 18.70
N VAL A 183 2.42 22.05 18.73
CA VAL A 183 2.01 20.67 19.09
C VAL A 183 1.44 20.63 20.50
N ILE A 184 2.04 21.34 21.46
CA ILE A 184 1.60 21.36 22.86
C ILE A 184 0.25 22.07 23.04
N GLN A 185 -0.06 23.06 22.20
CA GLN A 185 -1.39 23.70 22.21
C GLN A 185 -2.50 22.70 21.87
N PHE A 186 -2.24 21.77 20.95
CA PHE A 186 -3.20 20.72 20.59
C PHE A 186 -3.14 19.50 21.52
N ASP A 187 -1.94 19.08 21.93
CA ASP A 187 -1.70 17.95 22.83
C ASP A 187 -0.76 18.34 23.97
N SER A 188 -1.36 18.87 25.03
CA SER A 188 -0.66 19.33 26.24
C SER A 188 0.01 18.22 27.04
N LYS A 189 -0.22 16.94 26.71
CA LYS A 189 0.36 15.79 27.43
C LYS A 189 1.46 15.09 26.64
N ASN A 190 1.84 15.60 25.46
CA ASN A 190 2.84 14.97 24.60
C ASN A 190 4.25 15.00 25.23
N ILE A 191 4.66 13.85 25.75
CA ILE A 191 5.97 13.68 26.43
C ILE A 191 7.14 13.97 25.48
N ALA A 192 7.07 13.46 24.24
CA ALA A 192 8.16 13.61 23.29
C ALA A 192 8.37 15.08 22.90
N ALA A 193 7.29 15.86 22.83
CA ALA A 193 7.37 17.29 22.57
C ALA A 193 8.12 18.04 23.69
N TYR A 194 7.82 17.74 24.96
CA TYR A 194 8.53 18.35 26.10
C TYR A 194 10.00 17.95 26.18
N GLN A 195 10.34 16.69 25.87
CA GLN A 195 11.73 16.23 25.83
C GLN A 195 12.53 16.95 24.75
N LEU A 196 11.97 17.08 23.54
CA LEU A 196 12.61 17.82 22.45
C LEU A 196 12.66 19.32 22.73
N LEU A 197 11.64 19.90 23.38
CA LEU A 197 11.68 21.32 23.74
C LEU A 197 12.81 21.63 24.69
N LEU A 198 12.93 20.83 25.75
CA LEU A 198 14.02 20.95 26.71
C LEU A 198 15.38 20.89 26.01
N GLU A 199 15.58 19.91 25.13
CA GLU A 199 16.80 19.78 24.32
C GLU A 199 17.06 21.05 23.49
N ASN A 200 16.05 21.57 22.78
CA ASN A 200 16.20 22.78 21.99
C ASN A 200 16.42 24.04 22.81
N TYR A 201 15.78 24.20 23.97
CA TYR A 201 15.99 25.35 24.85
C TYR A 201 17.40 25.36 25.42
N ILE A 202 17.94 24.18 25.74
CA ILE A 202 19.33 24.01 26.16
C ILE A 202 20.28 24.45 25.03
N TYR A 203 20.07 23.98 23.79
CA TYR A 203 20.89 24.40 22.65
C TYR A 203 20.73 25.88 22.28
N ALA A 204 19.55 26.46 22.52
CA ALA A 204 19.26 27.88 22.34
C ALA A 204 19.76 28.76 23.51
N ASN A 205 20.28 28.17 24.58
CA ASN A 205 20.72 28.83 25.81
C ASN A 205 19.60 29.58 26.58
N ASP A 206 18.33 29.19 26.39
CA ASP A 206 17.17 29.75 27.10
C ASP A 206 16.93 29.01 28.42
N LYS A 207 17.64 29.43 29.47
CA LYS A 207 17.62 28.75 30.79
C LYS A 207 16.25 28.80 31.48
N GLU A 208 15.54 29.91 31.39
CA GLU A 208 14.25 30.12 32.06
C GLU A 208 13.19 29.11 31.57
N ASN A 209 13.00 29.03 30.25
CA ASN A 209 12.05 28.11 29.62
C ASN A 209 12.46 26.63 29.79
N ALA A 210 13.78 26.36 29.85
CA ALA A 210 14.29 25.01 30.11
C ALA A 210 13.93 24.52 31.52
N GLU A 211 14.02 25.38 32.54
CA GLU A 211 13.65 25.03 33.92
C GLU A 211 12.16 24.73 34.05
N GLU A 212 11.28 25.48 33.38
CA GLU A 212 9.84 25.21 33.38
C GLU A 212 9.51 23.85 32.76
N CYS A 213 10.11 23.53 31.61
CA CYS A 213 9.94 22.23 30.96
C CYS A 213 10.43 21.09 31.85
N LEU A 214 11.55 21.32 32.55
CA LEU A 214 12.14 20.37 33.47
C LEU A 214 11.27 20.15 34.71
N LYS A 215 10.67 21.21 35.28
CA LYS A 215 9.69 21.09 36.38
C LYS A 215 8.50 20.24 35.95
N TRP A 216 7.99 20.45 34.73
CA TRP A 216 6.89 19.64 34.18
C TRP A 216 7.27 18.16 34.03
N LEU A 217 8.47 17.87 33.50
CA LEU A 217 8.98 16.51 33.33
C LEU A 217 9.24 15.80 34.67
N LYS A 218 9.86 16.50 35.64
CA LYS A 218 10.10 16.01 37.01
C LYS A 218 8.80 15.64 37.71
N LYS A 219 7.76 16.49 37.61
CA LYS A 219 6.44 16.22 38.22
C LYS A 219 5.83 14.89 37.75
N ARG A 220 6.15 14.46 36.53
CA ARG A 220 5.63 13.21 35.94
C ARG A 220 6.60 12.03 36.05
N LYS A 221 7.78 12.21 36.65
CA LYS A 221 8.85 11.20 36.74
C LYS A 221 9.32 10.68 35.37
N ILE A 222 9.26 11.51 34.34
CA ILE A 222 9.67 11.13 32.98
C ILE A 222 10.97 11.86 32.65
N PHE A 223 12.06 11.11 32.57
CA PHE A 223 13.37 11.64 32.22
C PHE A 223 13.79 11.17 30.82
N PRO A 224 14.39 12.04 29.99
CA PRO A 224 14.93 11.63 28.70
C PRO A 224 16.12 10.70 28.89
N LEU A 225 16.14 9.56 28.19
CA LEU A 225 17.23 8.56 28.26
C LEU A 225 18.61 9.16 27.91
N TYR A 226 18.66 10.15 27.03
CA TYR A 226 19.90 10.78 26.56
C TYR A 226 20.42 11.90 27.48
N LEU A 227 19.66 12.32 28.50
CA LEU A 227 19.97 13.53 29.27
C LEU A 227 20.53 13.28 30.67
N ASN A 228 20.67 12.03 31.12
CA ASN A 228 21.27 11.76 32.45
C ASN A 228 22.71 12.29 32.56
N GLU A 229 23.53 12.20 31.51
CA GLU A 229 24.90 12.76 31.51
C GLU A 229 24.91 14.28 31.27
N PHE A 230 23.99 14.79 30.45
CA PHE A 230 23.94 16.21 30.07
C PHE A 230 23.57 17.11 31.25
N TYR A 231 22.71 16.63 32.14
CA TYR A 231 22.33 17.35 33.37
C TYR A 231 23.44 17.46 34.41
N GLN A 232 24.30 16.44 34.53
CA GLN A 232 25.48 16.51 35.40
C GLN A 232 26.47 17.57 34.90
N ARG A 233 26.58 17.75 33.58
CA ARG A 233 27.54 18.68 32.97
C ARG A 233 27.12 20.15 33.01
N PHE A 234 25.83 20.45 33.12
CA PHE A 234 25.28 21.81 33.15
C PHE A 234 24.76 22.27 34.53
N GLY A 235 24.93 21.47 35.59
CA GLY A 235 24.65 21.90 36.97
C GLY A 235 23.18 22.16 37.31
N VAL A 236 22.23 21.65 36.51
CA VAL A 236 20.78 21.84 36.74
C VAL A 236 20.20 20.75 37.66
N ILE A 237 21.01 19.76 38.02
CA ILE A 237 20.74 18.81 39.09
C ILE A 237 21.95 18.85 40.04
N ASN A 238 21.94 19.84 40.93
CA ASN A 238 22.52 19.64 42.26
C ASN A 238 21.44 19.10 43.18
#